data_AF-A0A2N9YHI6-F1
#
_entry.id   AF-A0A2N9YHI6-F1
#
_cell.length_a   1.000
_cell.length_b   1.000
_cell.length_c   1.000
_cell.angle_alpha   90.00
_cell.angle_beta   90.00
_cell.angle_gamma   90.00
#
_symmetry.space_group_name_H-M   'P 1'
#
loop_
_entity.id
_entity.type
_entity.pdbx_description
1 polymer ?
#
loop_
_entity_poly.entity_id
_entity_poly.type
_entity_poly.pdbx_seq_one_letter_code
_entity_poly.pdbx_strand_id
1 'polypeptide(L)'
;MTQLTCPVCKTILTLEHIVLNETRSQLYRLLFVQPKELETAIVLYMGLFRNKRDLSDDKALSLVKQVLELHTDKAILVESLNRVVSSFRQKEEYEPLKNHNYLKSVLKTVANEMSARVETLVNGSSGNSMIVEQRPVKRVQKSKAIEGLTDLEALKGKYA
;
A
#
# COMPACT_ATOMS: atom_id res chain seq x y z
N MET A 1 19.14 10.44 -21.58
CA MET A 1 19.33 10.69 -20.14
C MET A 1 19.71 9.36 -19.48
N THR A 2 21.01 9.11 -19.26
CA THR A 2 21.53 7.83 -18.70
C THR A 2 22.13 7.98 -17.31
N GLN A 3 22.03 9.17 -16.72
CA GLN A 3 22.60 9.52 -15.42
C GLN A 3 21.48 9.81 -14.41
N LEU A 4 21.64 9.25 -13.21
CA LEU A 4 20.78 9.43 -12.05
C LEU A 4 21.62 10.05 -10.94
N THR A 5 21.14 11.12 -10.31
CA THR A 5 21.83 11.72 -9.17
C THR A 5 21.13 11.31 -7.88
N CYS A 6 21.87 10.71 -6.95
CA CYS A 6 21.32 10.33 -5.66
C CYS A 6 20.86 11.58 -4.88
N PRO A 7 19.60 11.67 -4.43
CA PRO A 7 19.14 12.85 -3.70
C PRO A 7 19.82 13.00 -2.33
N VAL A 8 20.33 11.90 -1.77
CA VAL A 8 20.93 11.82 -0.43
C VAL A 8 22.42 12.23 -0.44
N CYS A 9 23.26 11.54 -1.22
CA CYS A 9 24.72 11.76 -1.24
C CYS A 9 25.24 12.51 -2.47
N LYS A 10 24.36 12.87 -3.42
CA LYS A 10 24.69 13.54 -4.69
C LYS A 10 25.63 12.78 -5.62
N THR A 11 25.95 11.51 -5.33
CA THR A 11 26.67 10.64 -6.24
C THR A 11 25.93 10.49 -7.57
N ILE A 12 26.66 10.60 -8.67
CA ILE A 12 26.16 10.35 -10.03
C ILE A 12 26.26 8.85 -10.30
N LEU A 13 25.14 8.22 -10.63
CA LEU A 13 25.03 6.83 -11.01
C LEU A 13 24.61 6.73 -12.48
N THR A 14 25.40 6.07 -13.32
CA THR A 14 24.98 5.71 -14.68
C THR A 14 24.15 4.43 -14.67
N LEU A 15 23.24 4.27 -15.63
CA LEU A 15 22.51 3.02 -15.81
C LEU A 15 23.44 1.82 -16.07
N GLU A 16 24.60 2.05 -16.68
CA GLU A 16 25.62 1.03 -16.89
C GLU A 16 26.10 0.40 -15.58
N HIS A 17 26.32 1.19 -14.53
CA HIS A 17 26.71 0.66 -13.22
C HIS A 17 25.66 -0.27 -12.60
N ILE A 18 24.39 -0.07 -12.95
CA ILE A 18 23.30 -0.95 -12.50
C ILE A 18 23.34 -2.26 -13.28
N VAL A 19 23.48 -2.19 -14.61
CA VAL A 19 23.46 -3.36 -15.50
C VAL A 19 24.69 -4.25 -15.31
N LEU A 20 25.86 -3.66 -15.06
CA LEU A 20 27.11 -4.38 -14.85
C LEU A 20 27.14 -5.19 -13.55
N ASN A 21 26.29 -4.85 -12.57
CA ASN A 21 26.13 -5.65 -11.37
C ASN A 21 24.99 -6.65 -11.55
N GLU A 22 25.33 -7.92 -11.73
CA GLU A 22 24.38 -8.99 -12.04
C GLU A 22 23.32 -9.17 -10.94
N THR A 23 23.72 -9.24 -9.67
CA THR A 23 22.79 -9.39 -8.53
C THR A 23 21.80 -8.23 -8.46
N ARG A 24 22.28 -7.01 -8.65
CA ARG A 24 21.44 -5.80 -8.61
C ARG A 24 20.49 -5.73 -9.80
N SER A 25 20.98 -6.07 -10.99
CA SER A 25 20.16 -6.18 -12.20
C SER A 25 19.04 -7.22 -12.01
N GLN A 26 19.37 -8.39 -11.45
CA GLN A 26 18.39 -9.44 -11.15
C GLN A 26 17.36 -8.98 -10.11
N LEU A 27 17.79 -8.29 -9.05
CA LEU A 27 16.89 -7.72 -8.04
C LEU A 27 15.89 -6.75 -8.66
N TYR A 28 16.35 -5.82 -9.49
CA TYR A 28 15.46 -4.85 -10.15
C TYR A 28 14.52 -5.50 -11.14
N ARG A 29 14.98 -6.50 -11.91
CA ARG A 29 14.11 -7.30 -12.77
C ARG A 29 13.00 -7.98 -11.98
N LEU A 30 13.33 -8.53 -10.80
CA LEU A 30 12.37 -9.21 -9.93
C LEU A 30 11.31 -8.25 -9.36
N LEU A 31 11.73 -7.04 -8.97
CA LEU A 31 10.85 -6.00 -8.44
C LEU A 31 9.94 -5.40 -9.50
N PHE A 32 10.49 -4.98 -10.65
CA PHE A 32 9.75 -4.22 -11.67
C PHE A 32 8.79 -5.07 -12.52
N VAL A 33 8.89 -6.41 -12.46
CA VAL A 33 7.89 -7.32 -13.04
C VAL A 33 6.62 -7.39 -12.17
N GLN A 34 6.67 -6.97 -10.91
CA GLN A 34 5.51 -7.02 -10.02
C GLN A 34 4.53 -5.85 -10.27
N PRO A 35 3.25 -6.01 -9.87
CA PRO A 35 2.32 -4.88 -9.79
C PRO A 35 2.89 -3.75 -8.92
N LYS A 36 2.54 -2.51 -9.26
CA LYS A 36 3.17 -1.32 -8.65
C LYS A 36 3.00 -1.27 -7.14
N GLU A 37 1.85 -1.70 -6.66
CA GLU A 37 1.49 -1.77 -5.25
C GLU A 37 2.40 -2.76 -4.51
N LEU A 38 2.65 -3.92 -5.12
CA LEU A 38 3.50 -4.96 -4.54
C LEU A 38 4.99 -4.56 -4.56
N GLU A 39 5.47 -4.01 -5.67
CA GLU A 39 6.83 -3.46 -5.77
C GLU A 39 7.08 -2.44 -4.65
N THR A 40 6.16 -1.47 -4.50
CA THR A 40 6.27 -0.41 -3.50
C THR A 40 6.26 -1.00 -2.07
N ALA A 41 5.33 -1.92 -1.78
CA ALA A 41 5.24 -2.55 -0.47
C ALA A 41 6.51 -3.36 -0.12
N ILE A 42 7.07 -4.09 -1.08
CA ILE A 42 8.33 -4.84 -0.90
C ILE A 42 9.48 -3.89 -0.60
N VAL A 43 9.66 -2.82 -1.39
CA VAL A 43 10.75 -1.84 -1.20
C VAL A 43 10.69 -1.20 0.19
N LEU A 44 9.48 -0.83 0.65
CA LEU A 44 9.29 -0.28 2.00
C LEU A 44 9.59 -1.31 3.08
N TYR A 45 9.18 -2.56 2.90
CA TYR A 45 9.46 -3.65 3.82
C TYR A 45 10.94 -3.99 3.92
N MET A 46 11.69 -3.98 2.81
CA MET A 46 13.15 -4.14 2.80
C MET A 46 13.85 -3.10 3.70
N GLY A 47 13.30 -1.89 3.77
CA GLY A 47 13.77 -0.84 4.66
C GLY A 47 13.81 -1.24 6.14
N LEU A 48 12.94 -2.15 6.57
CA LEU A 48 12.87 -2.62 7.96
C LEU A 48 14.04 -3.54 8.36
N PHE A 49 14.81 -4.06 7.39
CA PHE A 49 15.99 -4.90 7.64
C PHE A 49 17.29 -4.09 7.71
N ARG A 50 17.25 -2.80 7.35
CA ARG A 50 18.43 -1.92 7.35
C ARG A 50 18.84 -1.62 8.78
N ASN A 51 20.12 -1.82 9.08
CA ASN A 51 20.73 -1.34 10.30
C ASN A 51 21.44 0.00 10.01
N LYS A 52 22.58 0.28 10.66
CA LYS A 52 23.41 1.45 10.35
C LYS A 52 23.98 1.44 8.91
N ARG A 53 24.00 0.28 8.24
CA ARG A 53 24.47 0.09 6.87
C ARG A 53 23.34 -0.44 5.99
N ASP A 54 23.48 -0.21 4.68
CA ASP A 54 22.58 -0.77 3.69
C ASP A 54 22.70 -2.29 3.57
N LEU A 55 21.63 -2.90 3.06
CA LEU A 55 21.65 -4.31 2.69
C LEU A 55 22.63 -4.52 1.54
N SER A 56 23.40 -5.61 1.59
CA SER A 56 24.12 -6.06 0.40
C SER A 56 23.13 -6.49 -0.68
N ASP A 57 23.53 -6.37 -1.95
CA ASP A 57 22.70 -6.75 -3.10
C ASP A 57 22.21 -8.21 -2.98
N ASP A 58 23.07 -9.13 -2.52
CA ASP A 58 22.71 -10.56 -2.37
C ASP A 58 21.66 -10.78 -1.28
N LYS A 59 21.77 -10.05 -0.16
CA LYS A 59 20.78 -10.12 0.93
C LYS A 59 19.46 -9.53 0.47
N ALA A 60 19.50 -8.39 -0.21
CA ALA A 60 18.33 -7.76 -0.78
C ALA A 60 17.61 -8.71 -1.75
N LEU A 61 18.34 -9.33 -2.68
CA LEU A 61 17.78 -10.29 -3.63
C LEU A 61 17.17 -11.52 -2.93
N SER A 62 17.88 -12.10 -1.96
CA SER A 62 17.39 -13.25 -1.20
C SER A 62 16.12 -12.93 -0.43
N LEU A 63 16.04 -11.77 0.22
CA LEU A 63 14.84 -11.33 0.93
C LEU A 63 13.65 -11.17 0.00
N VAL A 64 13.83 -10.54 -1.17
CA VAL A 64 12.72 -10.36 -2.13
C VAL A 64 12.22 -11.71 -2.64
N LYS A 65 13.12 -12.64 -3.00
CA LYS A 65 12.72 -14.00 -3.41
C LYS A 65 11.93 -14.71 -2.30
N GLN A 66 12.43 -14.69 -1.07
CA GLN A 66 11.75 -15.29 0.07
C GLN A 66 10.36 -14.70 0.29
N VAL A 67 10.20 -13.37 0.19
CA VAL A 67 8.89 -12.70 0.35
C VAL A 67 7.90 -13.15 -0.72
N LEU A 68 8.34 -13.24 -1.98
CA LEU A 68 7.48 -13.70 -3.09
C LEU A 68 7.11 -15.19 -2.97
N GLU A 69 7.94 -15.99 -2.30
CA GLU A 69 7.66 -17.40 -2.01
C GLU A 69 6.70 -17.61 -0.82
N LEU A 70 6.45 -16.58 0.01
CA LEU A 70 5.59 -16.72 1.19
C LEU A 70 4.11 -16.92 0.85
N HIS A 71 3.64 -16.35 -0.26
CA HIS A 71 2.23 -16.38 -0.63
C HIS A 71 2.02 -16.14 -2.12
N THR A 72 1.12 -16.92 -2.74
CA THR A 72 0.81 -16.80 -4.18
C THR A 72 -0.12 -15.64 -4.51
N ASP A 73 -1.09 -15.37 -3.62
CA ASP A 73 -1.97 -14.21 -3.75
C ASP A 73 -1.24 -12.91 -3.43
N LYS A 74 -1.08 -12.06 -4.46
CA LYS A 74 -0.39 -10.78 -4.37
C LYS A 74 -1.17 -9.75 -3.55
N ALA A 75 -2.50 -9.80 -3.51
CA ALA A 75 -3.31 -8.87 -2.73
C ALA A 75 -3.12 -9.08 -1.23
N ILE A 76 -3.15 -10.35 -0.79
CA ILE A 76 -2.84 -10.73 0.59
C ILE A 76 -1.41 -10.30 0.97
N LEU A 77 -0.45 -10.48 0.06
CA LEU A 77 0.94 -10.10 0.29
C LEU A 77 1.11 -8.58 0.45
N VAL A 78 0.49 -7.79 -0.43
CA VAL A 78 0.49 -6.31 -0.36
C VAL A 78 -0.08 -5.83 0.98
N GLU A 79 -1.28 -6.30 1.35
CA GLU A 79 -1.94 -5.89 2.59
C GLU A 79 -1.10 -6.25 3.83
N SER A 80 -0.51 -7.45 3.83
CA SER A 80 0.34 -7.92 4.92
C SER A 80 1.62 -7.11 5.07
N LEU A 81 2.31 -6.82 3.96
CA LEU A 81 3.52 -5.99 3.96
C LEU A 81 3.21 -4.57 4.45
N ASN A 82 2.12 -3.97 3.97
CA ASN A 82 1.68 -2.64 4.39
C ASN A 82 1.33 -2.60 5.88
N ARG A 83 0.64 -3.61 6.41
CA ARG A 83 0.32 -3.72 7.84
C ARG A 83 1.59 -3.83 8.69
N VAL A 84 2.58 -4.61 8.24
CA VAL A 84 3.88 -4.70 8.91
C VAL A 84 4.60 -3.36 8.89
N VAL A 85 4.75 -2.72 7.72
CA VAL A 85 5.43 -1.41 7.60
C VAL A 85 4.75 -0.36 8.47
N SER A 86 3.42 -0.32 8.48
CA SER A 86 2.65 0.64 9.29
C SER A 86 2.85 0.42 10.79
N SER A 87 2.84 -0.84 11.25
CA SER A 87 3.12 -1.22 12.65
C SER A 87 4.50 -0.77 13.12
N PHE A 88 5.51 -0.83 12.24
CA PHE A 88 6.85 -0.37 12.56
C PHE A 88 7.01 1.15 12.47
N ARG A 89 6.34 1.82 11.54
CA ARG A 89 6.35 3.29 11.42
C ARG A 89 5.70 4.01 12.60
N GLN A 90 4.78 3.36 13.31
CA GLN A 90 4.17 3.91 14.53
C GLN A 90 5.12 3.89 15.73
N LYS A 91 6.24 3.17 15.66
CA LYS A 91 7.24 3.12 16.71
C LYS A 91 8.29 4.19 16.47
N GLU A 92 8.62 4.96 17.50
CA GLU A 92 9.69 5.96 17.45
C GLU A 92 11.05 5.32 17.20
N GLU A 93 11.27 4.13 17.76
CA GLU A 93 12.49 3.35 17.58
C GLU A 93 12.16 1.86 17.47
N TYR A 94 12.86 1.14 16.60
CA TYR A 94 12.71 -0.31 16.44
C TYR A 94 14.02 -0.97 16.06
N GLU A 95 14.22 -2.22 16.53
CA GLU A 95 15.35 -3.04 16.09
C GLU A 95 15.08 -3.57 14.66
N PRO A 96 16.08 -3.54 13.76
CA PRO A 96 15.93 -4.09 12.41
C PRO A 96 15.49 -5.55 12.43
N LEU A 97 14.63 -5.90 11.47
CA LEU A 97 14.16 -7.28 11.31
C LEU A 97 15.32 -8.23 10.97
N LYS A 98 15.31 -9.40 11.60
CA LYS A 98 16.30 -10.47 11.35
C LYS A 98 15.77 -11.54 10.39
N ASN A 99 14.45 -11.68 10.28
CA ASN A 99 13.78 -12.70 9.47
C ASN A 99 12.31 -12.31 9.19
N HIS A 100 11.60 -13.18 8.46
CA HIS A 100 10.20 -12.97 8.06
C HIS A 100 9.16 -13.50 9.06
N ASN A 101 9.53 -13.90 10.29
CA ASN A 101 8.58 -14.55 11.20
C ASN A 101 7.39 -13.65 11.54
N TYR A 102 7.62 -12.36 11.76
CA TYR A 102 6.53 -11.41 11.99
C TYR A 102 5.60 -11.28 10.78
N LEU A 103 6.16 -11.19 9.57
CA LEU A 103 5.39 -11.16 8.32
C LEU A 103 4.57 -12.44 8.14
N LYS A 104 5.13 -13.62 8.44
CA LYS A 104 4.41 -14.90 8.40
C LYS A 104 3.21 -14.93 9.33
N SER A 105 3.32 -14.36 10.53
CA SER A 105 2.19 -14.24 11.46
C SER A 105 1.12 -13.30 10.92
N VAL A 106 1.51 -12.13 10.41
CA VAL A 106 0.57 -11.16 9.82
C VAL A 106 -0.13 -11.74 8.60
N LEU A 107 0.58 -12.47 7.74
CA LEU A 107 0.02 -13.15 6.57
C LEU A 107 -1.13 -14.09 6.93
N LYS A 108 -0.95 -14.92 7.96
CA LYS A 108 -2.01 -15.83 8.43
C LYS A 108 -3.26 -15.05 8.86
N THR A 109 -3.08 -13.96 9.59
CA THR A 109 -4.18 -13.11 10.05
C THR A 109 -4.90 -12.45 8.87
N VAL A 110 -4.16 -11.84 7.94
CA VAL A 110 -4.73 -11.15 6.76
C VAL A 110 -5.44 -12.13 5.84
N ALA A 111 -4.87 -13.31 5.58
CA ALA A 111 -5.50 -14.34 4.77
C ALA A 111 -6.85 -14.78 5.37
N ASN A 112 -6.91 -15.00 6.70
CA ASN A 112 -8.16 -15.35 7.37
C ASN A 112 -9.19 -14.20 7.32
N GLU A 113 -8.77 -12.95 7.56
CA GLU A 113 -9.63 -11.77 7.46
C GLU A 113 -10.21 -11.60 6.05
N MET A 114 -9.41 -11.81 5.01
CA MET A 114 -9.85 -11.67 3.63
C MET A 114 -10.80 -12.81 3.22
N SER A 115 -10.51 -14.05 3.60
CA SER A 115 -11.43 -15.18 3.35
C SER A 115 -12.78 -14.98 4.04
N ALA A 116 -12.78 -14.55 5.31
CA ALA A 116 -14.02 -14.27 6.04
C ALA A 116 -14.85 -13.14 5.40
N ARG A 117 -14.20 -12.11 4.84
CA ARG A 117 -14.89 -11.04 4.10
C ARG A 117 -15.53 -11.54 2.81
N VAL A 118 -14.89 -12.49 2.11
CA VAL A 118 -15.48 -13.09 0.92
C VAL A 118 -16.72 -13.90 1.30
N GLU A 119 -16.66 -14.69 2.37
CA GLU A 119 -17.80 -15.48 2.86
C GLU A 119 -19.01 -14.60 3.24
N THR A 120 -18.81 -13.44 3.89
CA THR A 120 -19.93 -12.55 4.22
C THR A 120 -20.57 -11.90 3.00
N LEU A 121 -19.79 -11.61 1.96
CA LEU A 121 -20.32 -11.09 0.68
C LEU A 121 -21.09 -12.16 -0.09
N VAL A 122 -20.60 -13.41 -0.09
CA VAL A 122 -21.27 -14.53 -0.74
C VAL A 122 -22.57 -14.90 -0.01
N ASN A 123 -22.53 -14.99 1.32
CA ASN A 123 -23.70 -15.38 2.12
C ASN A 123 -24.71 -14.24 2.32
N GLY A 124 -24.29 -12.98 2.25
CA GLY A 124 -25.17 -11.80 2.34
C GLY A 124 -26.05 -11.55 1.10
N SER A 125 -25.91 -12.38 0.06
CA SER A 125 -26.70 -12.26 -1.18
C SER A 125 -27.95 -13.16 -1.23
N SER A 126 -28.18 -14.00 -0.22
CA SER A 126 -29.39 -14.82 -0.07
C SER A 126 -30.12 -14.52 1.24
N GLY A 127 -31.08 -13.60 1.17
CA GLY A 127 -32.21 -13.53 2.11
C GLY A 127 -32.07 -12.55 3.28
N ASN A 128 -32.50 -11.29 3.06
CA ASN A 128 -33.40 -10.65 4.03
C ASN A 128 -34.23 -9.53 3.37
N SER A 129 -35.29 -9.93 2.66
CA SER A 129 -36.51 -9.13 2.63
C SER A 129 -37.27 -9.45 3.91
N MET A 130 -37.28 -8.54 4.90
CA MET A 130 -38.48 -8.20 5.67
C MET A 130 -38.22 -7.15 6.77
N ILE A 131 -39.07 -6.12 6.73
CA ILE A 131 -39.53 -5.20 7.78
C ILE A 131 -38.53 -4.15 8.28
N VAL A 132 -38.60 -2.98 7.63
CA VAL A 132 -38.15 -1.70 8.19
C VAL A 132 -39.13 -1.28 9.28
N GLU A 133 -38.81 -1.55 10.55
CA GLU A 133 -39.46 -0.84 11.65
C GLU A 133 -38.79 0.53 11.79
N GLN A 134 -39.45 1.53 11.18
CA GLN A 134 -39.00 2.91 11.17
C GLN A 134 -39.05 3.49 12.58
N ARG A 135 -37.88 3.76 13.18
CA ARG A 135 -37.79 4.73 14.28
C ARG A 135 -38.15 6.12 13.75
N PRO A 136 -39.00 6.90 14.45
CA PRO A 136 -39.35 8.24 14.00
C PRO A 136 -38.13 9.16 14.05
N VAL A 137 -37.64 9.56 12.87
CA VAL A 137 -36.60 10.57 12.73
C VAL A 137 -37.23 11.94 13.05
N LYS A 138 -36.82 12.54 14.18
CA LYS A 138 -37.18 13.92 14.52
C LYS A 138 -36.67 14.85 13.41
N ARG A 139 -37.58 15.66 12.85
CA ARG A 139 -37.31 16.72 11.87
C ARG A 139 -36.14 17.60 12.35
N VAL A 140 -35.00 17.49 11.67
CA VAL A 140 -33.93 18.49 11.75
C VAL A 140 -34.38 19.70 10.90
N GLN A 141 -34.39 20.87 11.51
CA GLN A 141 -34.80 22.13 10.88
C GLN A 141 -33.82 22.49 9.75
N LYS A 142 -34.34 22.92 8.61
CA LYS A 142 -33.56 23.36 7.44
C LYS A 142 -32.73 24.59 7.80
N SER A 143 -31.40 24.48 7.73
CA SER A 143 -30.47 25.59 7.86
C SER A 143 -30.53 26.50 6.60
N LYS A 144 -30.57 27.81 6.82
CA LYS A 144 -30.71 28.93 5.84
C LYS A 144 -29.55 29.12 4.83
N ALA A 145 -28.81 28.08 4.45
CA ALA A 145 -27.60 28.24 3.64
C ALA A 145 -27.77 28.04 2.12
N ILE A 146 -29.00 27.86 1.60
CA ILE A 146 -29.22 27.50 0.18
C ILE A 146 -29.77 28.69 -0.66
N GLU A 147 -30.17 29.81 -0.04
CA GLU A 147 -30.71 30.98 -0.76
C GLU A 147 -29.64 31.88 -1.42
N GLY A 148 -28.35 31.50 -1.38
CA GLY A 148 -27.26 32.31 -1.96
C GLY A 148 -26.81 31.91 -3.37
N LEU A 149 -27.37 30.85 -3.97
CA LEU A 149 -26.88 30.33 -5.26
C LEU A 149 -27.71 30.73 -6.49
N THR A 150 -28.87 31.34 -6.31
CA THR A 150 -29.76 31.73 -7.43
C THR A 150 -29.56 33.17 -7.92
N ASP A 151 -28.74 33.99 -7.25
CA ASP A 151 -28.54 35.40 -7.62
C ASP A 151 -27.32 35.65 -8.54
N LEU A 152 -26.49 34.63 -8.79
CA LEU A 152 -25.31 34.73 -9.65
C LEU A 152 -25.59 34.43 -11.14
N GLU A 153 -26.71 33.78 -11.46
CA GLU A 153 -27.11 33.52 -12.85
C GLU A 153 -27.80 34.74 -13.51
N ALA A 154 -28.29 35.70 -12.71
CA ALA A 154 -28.94 36.91 -13.21
C ALA A 154 -27.97 38.00 -13.74
N LEU A 155 -26.65 37.87 -13.49
CA LEU A 155 -25.65 38.87 -13.90
C LEU A 155 -24.90 38.53 -15.20
N LYS A 156 -25.18 37.39 -15.84
CA LYS A 156 -24.55 37.02 -17.12
C LYS A 156 -25.20 37.66 -18.37
N GLY A 157 -26.21 38.52 -18.19
CA GLY A 157 -26.96 39.16 -19.30
C GLY A 157 -26.65 40.63 -19.57
N LYS A 158 -25.62 41.24 -18.97
CA LYS A 158 -25.36 42.71 -19.11
C LYS A 158 -24.02 43.11 -19.74
N TYR A 159 -23.26 42.17 -20.29
CA TYR A 159 -22.06 42.47 -21.08
C TYR A 159 -22.01 41.58 -22.34
N ALA A 160 -23.07 41.67 -23.15
CA ALA A 160 -23.06 41.28 -24.56
C ALA A 160 -23.19 42.56 -25.40
#